data_AF-A0A961CNG1-F1
#
_entry.id   AF-A0A961CNG1-F1
#
_cell.length_a   1.000
_cell.length_b   1.000
_cell.length_c   1.000
_cell.angle_alpha   90.00
_cell.angle_beta   90.00
_cell.angle_gamma   90.00
#
_symmetry.space_group_name_H-M   'P 1'
#
loop_
_entity.id
_entity.type
_entity.pdbx_description
1 polymer ?
#
loop_
_entity_poly.entity_id
_entity_poly.type
_entity_poly.pdbx_seq_one_letter_code
_entity_poly.pdbx_strand_id
1 'polypeptide(L)'
;MTGLSDRRLKILAFAVSFAAYAGVGYWLQVRHGFILGDSLSRVYAAQSVVYSRDPHLAAIGFIFTPLTAMVEIPFIALSPVFPALAGRAFSGSIISALFMAGAVVQILSMGTDRGLPRWYCLTITAFFAVHPMILFYGSNGM
;
A
#
# COMPACT_ATOMS: atom_id res chain seq x y z
N MET A 1 26.68 15.93 17.27
CA MET A 1 25.96 15.22 16.18
C MET A 1 24.49 15.13 16.58
N THR A 2 23.64 16.00 16.04
CA THR A 2 22.21 16.03 16.37
C THR A 2 21.52 14.85 15.69
N GLY A 3 21.24 13.79 16.45
CA GLY A 3 20.49 12.64 15.95
C GLY A 3 19.10 13.06 15.44
N LEU A 4 18.62 12.42 14.37
CA LEU A 4 17.24 12.57 13.89
C LEU A 4 16.25 12.34 15.05
N SER A 5 15.24 13.19 15.18
CA SER A 5 14.16 12.95 16.13
C SER A 5 13.33 11.74 15.71
N ASP A 6 12.77 11.02 16.68
CA ASP A 6 12.01 9.79 16.40
C ASP A 6 10.82 10.05 15.47
N ARG A 7 10.19 11.22 15.57
CA ARG A 7 9.14 11.65 14.63
C ARG A 7 9.66 11.76 13.19
N ARG A 8 10.81 12.42 12.98
CA ARG A 8 11.41 12.56 11.64
C ARG A 8 11.84 11.21 11.09
N LEU A 9 12.36 10.34 11.95
CA LEU A 9 12.75 8.98 11.58
C LEU A 9 11.55 8.16 11.11
N LYS A 10 10.43 8.18 11.84
CA LYS A 10 9.18 7.49 11.47
C LYS A 10 8.61 8.03 10.14
N ILE A 11 8.62 9.34 9.93
CA ILE A 11 8.20 9.96 8.65
C ILE A 11 9.10 9.50 7.49
N LEU A 12 10.42 9.48 7.70
CA LEU A 12 11.36 9.05 6.67
C LEU A 12 11.20 7.57 6.34
N ALA A 13 11.04 6.72 7.36
CA ALA A 13 10.77 5.29 7.17
C ALA A 13 9.49 5.06 6.36
N PHE A 14 8.42 5.79 6.67
CA PHE A 14 7.18 5.74 5.90
C PHE A 14 7.39 6.17 4.45
N ALA A 15 7.93 7.38 4.23
CA ALA A 15 8.04 7.97 2.90
C ALA A 15 8.94 7.14 1.98
N VAL A 16 10.07 6.66 2.49
CA VAL A 16 11.00 5.82 1.72
C VAL A 16 10.37 4.47 1.39
N SER A 17 9.74 3.81 2.36
CA SER A 17 9.12 2.49 2.12
C SER A 17 7.93 2.61 1.18
N PHE A 18 7.08 3.63 1.36
CA PHE A 18 5.94 3.89 0.48
C PHE A 18 6.40 4.14 -0.96
N ALA A 19 7.38 5.02 -1.17
CA ALA A 19 7.91 5.31 -2.49
C ALA A 19 8.54 4.07 -3.14
N ALA A 20 9.26 3.26 -2.38
CA ALA A 20 9.84 2.01 -2.86
C ALA A 20 8.77 1.01 -3.28
N TYR A 21 7.80 0.72 -2.41
CA TYR A 21 6.74 -0.25 -2.70
C TYR A 21 5.81 0.20 -3.83
N ALA A 22 5.40 1.47 -3.85
CA ALA A 22 4.61 2.03 -4.94
C ALA A 22 5.39 2.04 -6.27
N GLY A 23 6.69 2.33 -6.22
CA GLY A 23 7.57 2.27 -7.39
C GLY A 23 7.71 0.86 -7.96
N VAL A 24 7.90 -0.15 -7.10
CA VAL A 24 7.91 -1.56 -7.49
C VAL A 24 6.56 -1.97 -8.06
N GLY A 25 5.45 -1.56 -7.44
CA GLY A 25 4.11 -1.90 -7.92
C GLY A 25 3.80 -1.28 -9.28
N TYR A 26 4.23 -0.04 -9.49
CA TYR A 26 4.14 0.61 -10.80
C TYR A 26 4.95 -0.15 -11.86
N TRP A 27 6.18 -0.55 -11.51
CA TRP A 27 7.03 -1.33 -12.40
C TRP A 27 6.42 -2.69 -12.74
N LEU A 28 5.87 -3.42 -11.77
CA LEU A 28 5.23 -4.72 -11.99
C LEU A 28 3.94 -4.59 -12.81
N GLN A 29 2.96 -3.83 -12.32
CA GLN A 29 1.61 -3.81 -12.87
C GLN A 29 1.47 -2.94 -14.12
N VAL A 30 2.03 -1.72 -14.07
CA VAL A 30 1.86 -0.75 -15.16
C VAL A 30 2.85 -1.02 -16.29
N ARG A 31 4.13 -1.27 -15.98
CA ARG A 31 5.16 -1.48 -17.01
C ARG A 31 5.20 -2.91 -17.53
N HIS A 32 5.02 -3.92 -16.68
CA HIS A 32 5.16 -5.33 -17.07
C HIS A 32 3.83 -6.10 -17.15
N GLY A 33 2.70 -5.49 -16.73
CA GLY A 33 1.40 -6.15 -16.77
C GLY A 33 1.27 -7.31 -15.78
N PHE A 34 2.15 -7.40 -14.78
CA PHE A 34 2.07 -8.41 -13.74
C PHE A 34 0.98 -8.03 -12.73
N ILE A 35 -0.24 -8.45 -13.01
CA ILE A 35 -1.44 -8.12 -12.23
C ILE A 35 -1.95 -9.38 -11.55
N LEU A 36 -2.12 -9.33 -10.23
CA LEU A 36 -2.72 -10.42 -9.47
C LEU A 36 -4.25 -10.37 -9.60
N GLY A 37 -4.87 -11.51 -9.92
CA GLY A 37 -6.32 -11.60 -10.16
C GLY A 37 -7.14 -11.16 -8.95
N ASP A 38 -6.74 -11.56 -7.75
CA ASP A 38 -7.40 -11.16 -6.50
C ASP A 38 -7.33 -9.64 -6.28
N SER A 39 -6.17 -9.02 -6.52
CA SER A 39 -6.04 -7.55 -6.45
C SER A 39 -6.94 -6.87 -7.49
N LEU A 40 -6.92 -7.34 -8.74
CA LEU A 40 -7.79 -6.80 -9.80
C LEU A 40 -9.27 -6.93 -9.46
N SER A 41 -9.67 -8.02 -8.78
CA SER A 41 -11.07 -8.22 -8.38
C SER A 41 -11.55 -7.17 -7.36
N ARG A 42 -10.66 -6.72 -6.45
CA ARG A 42 -10.95 -5.66 -5.47
C ARG A 42 -11.02 -4.29 -6.13
N VAL A 43 -10.11 -4.01 -7.05
CA VAL A 43 -10.12 -2.80 -7.91
C VAL A 43 -11.44 -2.73 -8.68
N TYR A 44 -11.89 -3.85 -9.25
CA TYR A 44 -13.18 -3.94 -9.94
C TYR A 44 -14.37 -3.72 -9.01
N ALA A 45 -14.35 -4.30 -7.81
CA ALA A 45 -15.37 -4.06 -6.78
C ALA A 45 -15.42 -2.58 -6.33
N ALA A 46 -14.29 -1.88 -6.31
CA ALA A 46 -14.28 -0.44 -6.06
C ALA A 46 -14.80 0.36 -7.28
N GLN A 47 -14.52 -0.10 -8.51
CA GLN A 47 -15.09 0.50 -9.73
C GLN A 47 -16.60 0.36 -9.81
N SER A 48 -17.19 -0.77 -9.38
CA SER A 48 -18.64 -0.95 -9.40
C SER A 48 -19.36 0.04 -8.48
N VAL A 49 -18.73 0.47 -7.39
CA VAL A 49 -19.28 1.52 -6.51
C VAL A 49 -19.36 2.88 -7.18
N VAL A 50 -18.39 3.21 -8.03
CA VAL A 50 -18.25 4.58 -8.58
C VAL A 50 -18.84 4.71 -9.98
N TYR A 51 -18.62 3.71 -10.84
CA TYR A 51 -18.84 3.80 -12.29
C TYR A 51 -19.77 2.71 -12.85
N SER A 52 -20.46 1.96 -12.00
CA SER A 52 -21.49 1.04 -12.50
C SER A 52 -22.74 1.79 -12.97
N ARG A 53 -23.70 1.04 -13.54
CA ARG A 53 -25.01 1.58 -13.95
C ARG A 53 -25.87 2.05 -12.78
N ASP A 54 -25.63 1.50 -11.59
CA ASP A 54 -26.32 1.85 -10.36
C ASP A 54 -25.28 2.03 -9.24
N PRO A 55 -24.60 3.19 -9.15
CA PRO A 55 -23.53 3.43 -8.19
C PRO A 55 -24.05 3.45 -6.74
N HIS A 56 -23.69 2.44 -5.96
CA HIS A 56 -24.01 2.36 -4.53
C HIS A 56 -22.94 1.55 -3.78
N LEU A 57 -22.79 1.79 -2.48
CA LEU A 57 -21.69 1.16 -1.71
C LEU A 57 -21.81 -0.37 -1.64
N ALA A 58 -23.03 -0.92 -1.63
CA ALA A 58 -23.24 -2.37 -1.62
C ALA A 58 -22.80 -3.06 -2.94
N ALA A 59 -22.52 -2.28 -4.00
CA ALA A 59 -21.99 -2.80 -5.26
C ALA A 59 -20.58 -3.42 -5.12
N ILE A 60 -19.91 -3.24 -3.97
CA ILE A 60 -18.68 -3.98 -3.60
C ILE A 60 -18.87 -5.50 -3.66
N GLY A 61 -20.09 -6.01 -3.43
CA GLY A 61 -20.42 -7.44 -3.55
C GLY A 61 -19.99 -8.33 -2.39
N PHE A 62 -19.21 -7.83 -1.41
CA PHE A 62 -18.86 -8.50 -0.15
C PHE A 62 -18.25 -9.91 -0.28
N ILE A 63 -17.61 -10.21 -1.43
CA ILE A 63 -16.89 -11.48 -1.65
C ILE A 63 -15.63 -11.53 -0.78
N PHE A 64 -14.94 -10.40 -0.66
CA PHE A 64 -13.82 -10.19 0.25
C PHE A 64 -14.22 -9.27 1.41
N THR A 65 -13.37 -9.19 2.43
CA THR A 65 -13.52 -8.20 3.51
C THR A 65 -13.63 -6.80 2.90
N PRO A 66 -14.75 -6.07 3.13
CA PRO A 66 -15.13 -4.93 2.32
C PRO A 66 -14.16 -3.76 2.46
N LEU A 67 -13.47 -3.66 3.60
CA LEU A 67 -12.52 -2.60 3.89
C LEU A 67 -11.45 -2.47 2.79
N THR A 68 -10.97 -3.60 2.25
CA THR A 68 -9.91 -3.60 1.23
C THR A 68 -10.34 -2.91 -0.06
N ALA A 69 -11.57 -3.15 -0.53
CA ALA A 69 -12.14 -2.46 -1.68
C ALA A 69 -12.59 -1.02 -1.33
N MET A 70 -13.11 -0.80 -0.12
CA MET A 70 -13.58 0.53 0.30
C MET A 70 -12.47 1.59 0.29
N VAL A 71 -11.26 1.24 0.75
CA VAL A 71 -10.13 2.19 0.77
C VAL A 71 -9.61 2.52 -0.63
N GLU A 72 -9.92 1.71 -1.65
CA GLU A 72 -9.57 1.99 -3.04
C GLU A 72 -10.51 3.01 -3.71
N ILE A 73 -11.74 3.17 -3.21
CA ILE A 73 -12.78 4.03 -3.83
C ILE A 73 -12.27 5.45 -4.16
N PRO A 74 -11.57 6.18 -3.27
CA PRO A 74 -11.07 7.52 -3.59
C PRO A 74 -10.05 7.52 -4.73
N PHE A 75 -9.22 6.49 -4.84
CA PHE A 75 -8.24 6.36 -5.93
C PHE A 75 -8.93 5.96 -7.23
N ILE A 76 -9.90 5.07 -7.16
CA ILE A 76 -10.71 4.69 -8.33
C ILE A 76 -11.48 5.89 -8.88
N ALA A 77 -12.01 6.77 -8.03
CA ALA A 77 -12.66 8.00 -8.47
C ALA A 77 -11.75 8.93 -9.30
N LEU A 78 -10.42 8.76 -9.21
CA LEU A 78 -9.42 9.49 -10.00
C LEU A 78 -8.99 8.74 -11.29
N SER A 79 -9.52 7.54 -11.53
CA SER A 79 -9.17 6.73 -12.71
C SER A 79 -9.45 7.38 -14.07
N PRO A 80 -10.42 8.31 -14.25
CA PRO A 80 -10.56 9.05 -15.50
C PRO A 80 -9.36 9.95 -15.82
N VAL A 81 -8.66 10.44 -14.78
CA VAL A 81 -7.47 11.29 -14.92
C VAL A 81 -6.21 10.42 -15.04
N PHE A 82 -6.16 9.32 -14.29
CA PHE A 82 -5.05 8.36 -14.34
C PHE A 82 -5.55 6.93 -14.59
N PRO A 83 -5.73 6.52 -15.86
CA PRO A 83 -6.36 5.25 -16.22
C PRO A 83 -5.68 4.00 -15.66
N ALA A 84 -4.38 4.08 -15.36
CA ALA A 84 -3.63 2.96 -14.77
C ALA A 84 -4.16 2.55 -13.39
N LEU A 85 -4.81 3.46 -12.66
CA LEU A 85 -5.41 3.15 -11.34
C LEU A 85 -6.38 1.99 -11.43
N ALA A 86 -7.27 2.02 -12.42
CA ALA A 86 -8.22 0.94 -12.67
C ALA A 86 -7.67 -0.08 -13.68
N GLY A 87 -7.27 0.36 -14.87
CA GLY A 87 -6.93 -0.51 -16.00
C GLY A 87 -5.68 -1.37 -15.80
N ARG A 88 -4.85 -1.04 -14.80
CA ARG A 88 -3.67 -1.81 -14.42
C ARG A 88 -3.67 -2.21 -12.94
N ALA A 89 -4.82 -2.13 -12.25
CA ALA A 89 -4.93 -2.42 -10.81
C ALA A 89 -4.00 -1.59 -9.90
N PHE A 90 -3.50 -0.44 -10.39
CA PHE A 90 -2.49 0.32 -9.65
C PHE A 90 -3.05 0.98 -8.37
N SER A 91 -4.38 1.18 -8.27
CA SER A 91 -5.01 1.59 -7.00
C SER A 91 -4.72 0.59 -5.88
N GLY A 92 -4.83 -0.71 -6.15
CA GLY A 92 -4.49 -1.77 -5.20
C GLY A 92 -3.03 -1.68 -4.75
N SER A 93 -2.10 -1.51 -5.69
CA SER A 93 -0.68 -1.30 -5.36
C SER A 93 -0.46 -0.12 -4.42
N ILE A 94 -1.08 1.03 -4.69
CA ILE A 94 -0.95 2.22 -3.84
C ILE A 94 -1.45 1.93 -2.43
N ILE A 95 -2.61 1.27 -2.30
CA ILE A 95 -3.17 0.91 -0.99
C ILE A 95 -2.26 -0.06 -0.25
N SER A 96 -1.85 -1.17 -0.88
CA SER A 96 -0.93 -2.12 -0.24
C SER A 96 0.39 -1.45 0.18
N ALA A 97 0.93 -0.53 -0.64
CA ALA A 97 2.14 0.22 -0.33
C ALA A 97 1.94 1.16 0.87
N LEU A 98 0.80 1.85 0.93
CA LEU A 98 0.45 2.76 2.01
C LEU A 98 0.39 2.01 3.36
N PHE A 99 -0.35 0.90 3.41
CA PHE A 99 -0.51 0.13 4.64
C PHE A 99 0.77 -0.62 5.02
N MET A 100 1.53 -1.16 4.05
CA MET A 100 2.80 -1.82 4.33
C MET A 100 3.87 -0.83 4.83
N ALA A 101 3.94 0.37 4.25
CA ALA A 101 4.79 1.45 4.78
C ALA A 101 4.36 1.85 6.21
N GLY A 102 3.06 1.87 6.49
CA GLY A 102 2.52 2.00 7.84
C GLY A 102 3.02 0.89 8.78
N ALA A 103 3.01 -0.36 8.33
CA ALA A 103 3.53 -1.50 9.10
C ALA A 103 5.03 -1.33 9.41
N VAL A 104 5.84 -0.85 8.47
CA VAL A 104 7.26 -0.52 8.73
C VAL A 104 7.41 0.47 9.89
N VAL A 105 6.56 1.52 9.92
CA VAL A 105 6.55 2.48 11.05
C VAL A 105 6.10 1.84 12.35
N GLN A 106 5.15 0.90 12.31
CA GLN A 106 4.72 0.17 13.51
C GLN A 106 5.86 -0.70 14.07
N ILE A 107 6.59 -1.43 13.22
CA ILE A 107 7.76 -2.21 13.65
C ILE A 107 8.82 -1.30 14.28
N LEU A 108 9.11 -0.15 13.67
CA LEU A 108 10.04 0.83 14.24
C LEU A 108 9.54 1.36 15.59
N SER A 109 8.26 1.70 15.68
CA SER A 109 7.63 2.26 16.88
C SER A 109 7.64 1.27 18.03
N MET A 110 7.36 -0.02 17.79
CA MET A 110 7.38 -1.05 18.83
C MET A 110 8.71 -1.10 19.59
N GLY A 111 9.83 -0.86 18.90
CA GLY A 111 11.16 -0.82 19.50
C GLY A 111 11.47 0.53 20.15
N THR A 112 11.21 1.65 19.46
CA THR A 112 11.50 2.99 20.02
C THR A 112 10.65 3.29 21.25
N ASP A 113 9.39 2.88 21.24
CA ASP A 113 8.45 3.18 22.33
C ASP A 113 8.76 2.32 23.57
N ARG A 114 9.50 1.22 23.41
CA ARG A 114 10.05 0.39 24.50
C ARG A 114 11.45 0.81 24.97
N GLY A 115 12.00 1.89 24.41
CA GLY A 115 13.34 2.38 24.78
C GLY A 115 14.49 1.47 24.32
N LEU A 116 14.27 0.62 23.32
CA LEU A 116 15.36 -0.22 22.78
C LEU A 116 16.43 0.63 22.07
N PRO A 117 17.68 0.16 21.99
CA PRO A 117 18.74 0.87 21.29
C PRO A 117 18.37 1.17 19.83
N ARG A 118 18.61 2.42 19.38
CA ARG A 118 18.19 2.88 18.04
C ARG A 118 18.71 2.01 16.90
N TRP A 119 19.95 1.55 16.99
CA TRP A 119 20.55 0.69 15.96
C TRP A 119 19.80 -0.64 15.82
N TYR A 120 19.32 -1.20 16.94
CA TYR A 120 18.57 -2.45 16.96
C TYR A 120 17.21 -2.27 16.27
N CYS A 121 16.47 -1.22 16.65
CA CYS A 121 15.20 -0.89 16.02
C CYS A 121 15.36 -0.69 14.51
N LEU A 122 16.37 0.10 14.10
CA LEU A 122 16.63 0.36 12.68
C LEU A 122 16.98 -0.89 11.90
N THR A 123 17.79 -1.78 12.46
CA THR A 123 18.20 -3.03 11.81
C THR A 123 17.00 -3.94 11.58
N ILE A 124 16.18 -4.16 12.62
CA ILE A 124 14.98 -5.01 12.52
C ILE A 124 13.96 -4.41 11.55
N THR A 125 13.71 -3.10 11.63
CA THR A 125 12.81 -2.41 10.69
C THR A 125 13.31 -2.51 9.25
N ALA A 126 14.62 -2.33 9.01
CA ALA A 126 15.20 -2.44 7.68
C ALA A 126 15.03 -3.85 7.11
N PHE A 127 15.36 -4.89 7.89
CA PHE A 127 15.16 -6.27 7.47
C PHE A 127 13.70 -6.60 7.18
N PHE A 128 12.76 -6.13 8.00
CA PHE A 128 11.33 -6.25 7.71
C PHE A 128 10.98 -5.55 6.39
N ALA A 129 11.41 -4.30 6.19
CA ALA A 129 11.03 -3.50 5.03
C ALA A 129 11.57 -4.06 3.70
N VAL A 130 12.79 -4.60 3.69
CA VAL A 130 13.40 -5.16 2.47
C VAL A 130 13.12 -6.64 2.27
N HIS A 131 12.43 -7.29 3.21
CA HIS A 131 12.12 -8.70 3.11
C HIS A 131 11.34 -8.98 1.81
N PRO A 132 11.72 -9.98 0.98
CA PRO A 132 11.13 -10.17 -0.34
C PRO A 132 9.62 -10.30 -0.33
N MET A 133 9.05 -11.01 0.66
CA MET A 133 7.61 -11.13 0.81
C MET A 133 6.92 -9.81 1.19
N ILE A 134 7.58 -8.97 1.99
CA ILE A 134 7.04 -7.65 2.39
C ILE A 134 7.06 -6.72 1.20
N LEU A 135 8.15 -6.70 0.44
CA LEU A 135 8.27 -5.91 -0.78
C LEU A 135 7.26 -6.38 -1.84
N PHE A 136 7.10 -7.69 -2.03
CA PHE A 136 6.14 -8.24 -2.98
C PHE A 136 4.70 -7.88 -2.61
N TYR A 137 4.25 -8.21 -1.38
CA TYR A 137 2.87 -7.93 -0.95
C TYR A 137 2.58 -6.44 -0.78
N GLY A 138 3.56 -5.65 -0.33
CA GLY A 138 3.43 -4.20 -0.23
C GLY A 138 3.32 -3.51 -1.59
N SER A 139 3.57 -4.21 -2.71
CA SER A 139 3.61 -3.59 -4.04
C SER A 139 2.60 -4.18 -5.03
N ASN A 140 1.72 -5.09 -4.62
CA ASN A 140 0.91 -5.85 -5.57
C ASN A 140 -0.60 -5.82 -5.30
N GLY A 141 -1.06 -5.09 -4.28
CA GLY A 141 -2.48 -4.89 -3.97
C GLY A 141 -3.18 -6.04 -3.22
N MET A 142 -2.41 -7.00 -2.71
CA MET A 142 -2.91 -8.09 -1.86
C MET A 142 -2.87 -7.76 -0.38
#